data_AF-A0A356WY29-F1
#
_entry.id   AF-A0A356WY29-F1
#
_cell.length_a   1.000
_cell.length_b   1.000
_cell.length_c   1.000
_cell.angle_alpha   90.00
_cell.angle_beta   90.00
_cell.angle_gamma   90.00
#
_symmetry.space_group_name_H-M   'P 1'
#
loop_
_entity.id
_entity.type
_entity.pdbx_description
1 polymer ?
#
loop_
_entity_poly.entity_id
_entity_poly.type
_entity_poly.pdbx_seq_one_letter_code
_entity_poly.pdbx_strand_id
1 'polypeptide(L)'
;MKLRRLLFLILFVLPVSVLAQDVYYPGNWGNWEKRSPEELGLNADKVEEAIQFAQENESDNPRSMEENHYGTFGREPLGDAIGPFKDRGDQTGI
;
A
#
# COMPACT_ATOMS: atom_id res chain seq x y z
N MET A 1 -35.39 5.04 -38.04
CA MET A 1 -35.91 4.38 -36.80
C MET A 1 -34.84 3.62 -36.03
N LYS A 2 -33.97 2.84 -36.68
CA LYS A 2 -32.90 2.04 -36.00
C LYS A 2 -31.89 2.90 -35.22
N LEU A 3 -31.39 3.99 -35.81
CA LEU A 3 -30.42 4.91 -35.14
C LEU A 3 -31.01 5.60 -33.90
N ARG A 4 -32.28 6.01 -33.97
CA ARG A 4 -32.99 6.63 -32.84
C ARG A 4 -33.17 5.64 -31.69
N ARG A 5 -33.50 4.37 -31.99
CA ARG A 5 -33.57 3.28 -31.01
C ARG A 5 -32.20 2.97 -30.38
N LEU A 6 -31.13 3.00 -31.18
CA LEU A 6 -29.76 2.80 -30.69
C LEU A 6 -29.31 3.94 -29.75
N LEU A 7 -29.60 5.20 -30.11
CA LEU A 7 -29.34 6.35 -29.25
C LEU A 7 -30.11 6.29 -27.92
N PHE A 8 -31.37 5.85 -27.96
CA PHE A 8 -32.16 5.62 -26.74
C PHE A 8 -31.57 4.51 -25.87
N LEU A 9 -31.04 3.44 -26.46
CA LEU A 9 -30.36 2.36 -25.74
C LEU A 9 -29.07 2.83 -25.08
N ILE A 10 -28.25 3.61 -25.80
CA ILE A 10 -26.99 4.17 -25.26
C ILE A 10 -27.27 5.12 -24.10
N LEU A 11 -28.31 5.97 -24.21
CA LEU A 11 -28.72 6.90 -23.15
C LEU A 11 -29.15 6.16 -21.87
N PHE A 12 -29.72 4.96 -21.98
CA PHE A 12 -30.17 4.17 -20.84
C PHE A 12 -29.04 3.37 -20.17
N VAL A 13 -27.97 3.03 -20.90
CA VAL A 13 -26.86 2.19 -20.38
C VAL A 13 -25.75 3.03 -19.74
N LEU A 14 -25.52 4.26 -20.21
CA LEU A 14 -24.49 5.17 -19.67
C LEU A 14 -24.58 5.49 -18.16
N PRO A 15 -25.76 5.67 -17.51
CA PRO A 15 -25.81 5.95 -16.08
C PRO A 15 -25.48 4.75 -15.19
N VAL A 16 -25.53 3.51 -15.71
CA VAL A 16 -25.19 2.29 -14.93
C VAL A 16 -23.70 2.27 -14.55
N SER A 17 -22.83 2.84 -15.39
CA SER A 17 -21.40 2.97 -15.12
C SER A 17 -21.06 3.89 -13.94
N VAL A 18 -21.99 4.77 -13.54
CA VAL A 18 -21.77 5.73 -12.42
C VAL A 18 -22.06 5.08 -11.06
N LEU A 19 -22.84 4.00 -11.02
CA LEU A 19 -23.21 3.26 -9.80
C LEU A 19 -22.42 1.95 -9.64
N ALA A 20 -21.33 1.76 -10.40
CA ALA A 20 -20.60 0.50 -10.45
C ALA A 20 -19.62 0.27 -9.27
N GLN A 21 -19.49 1.22 -8.35
CA GLN A 21 -18.56 1.12 -7.23
C GLN A 21 -19.32 1.15 -5.91
N ASP A 22 -19.28 0.04 -5.19
CA ASP A 22 -19.69 0.00 -3.79
C ASP A 22 -18.65 0.75 -2.94
N VAL A 23 -19.13 1.47 -1.93
CA VAL A 23 -18.23 2.13 -0.98
C VAL A 23 -17.60 1.07 -0.10
N TYR A 24 -16.32 0.78 -0.32
CA TYR A 24 -15.55 -0.13 0.50
C TYR A 24 -14.87 0.61 1.66
N TYR A 25 -15.19 0.18 2.87
CA TYR A 25 -14.38 0.44 4.05
C TYR A 25 -13.77 -0.90 4.48
N PRO A 26 -12.45 -0.98 4.71
CA PRO A 26 -11.91 -2.15 5.37
C PRO A 26 -12.60 -2.36 6.72
N GLY A 27 -12.68 -3.61 7.17
CA GLY A 27 -13.26 -3.94 8.47
C GLY A 27 -12.47 -3.34 9.64
N ASN A 28 -12.66 -3.89 10.84
CA ASN A 28 -11.91 -3.40 12.00
C ASN A 28 -10.40 -3.39 11.71
N TRP A 29 -9.73 -2.28 12.03
CA TRP A 29 -8.30 -2.11 11.78
C TRP A 29 -7.50 -3.26 12.40
N GLY A 30 -6.61 -3.86 11.61
CA GLY A 30 -5.78 -4.99 12.02
C GLY A 30 -6.44 -6.37 11.92
N ASN A 31 -7.74 -6.46 11.60
CA ASN A 31 -8.41 -7.74 11.35
C ASN A 31 -8.29 -8.19 9.89
N TRP A 32 -7.06 -8.30 9.41
CA TRP A 32 -6.76 -8.76 8.06
C TRP A 32 -6.82 -10.28 8.00
N GLU A 33 -7.47 -10.81 6.96
CA GLU A 33 -7.44 -12.23 6.67
C GLU A 33 -6.00 -12.66 6.35
N LYS A 34 -5.55 -13.75 6.97
CA LYS A 34 -4.25 -14.36 6.71
C LYS A 34 -4.45 -15.63 5.91
N ARG A 35 -3.73 -15.74 4.79
CA ARG A 35 -3.68 -16.94 3.96
C ARG A 35 -2.23 -17.28 3.66
N SER A 36 -1.98 -18.57 3.53
CA SER A 36 -0.73 -19.09 2.98
C SER A 36 -0.63 -18.79 1.48
N PRO A 37 0.59 -18.74 0.91
CA PRO A 37 0.78 -18.63 -0.53
C PRO A 37 0.01 -19.70 -1.31
N GLU A 38 -0.03 -20.94 -0.81
CA GLU A 38 -0.65 -22.09 -1.46
C GLU A 38 -2.17 -21.93 -1.57
N GLU A 39 -2.83 -21.41 -0.54
CA GLU A 39 -4.27 -21.11 -0.54
C GLU A 39 -4.65 -20.06 -1.60
N LEU A 40 -3.69 -19.25 -2.02
CA LEU A 40 -3.84 -18.25 -3.08
C LEU A 40 -3.39 -18.76 -4.46
N GLY A 41 -2.92 -20.01 -4.56
CA GLY A 41 -2.35 -20.56 -5.79
C GLY A 41 -1.00 -19.95 -6.16
N LEU A 42 -0.31 -19.31 -5.20
CA LEU A 42 1.02 -18.77 -5.37
C LEU A 42 2.08 -19.85 -5.13
N ASN A 43 3.28 -19.64 -5.68
CA ASN A 43 4.42 -20.48 -5.41
C ASN A 43 5.10 -20.01 -4.10
N ALA A 44 5.06 -20.83 -3.06
CA ALA A 44 5.58 -20.49 -1.75
C ALA A 44 7.10 -20.23 -1.76
N ASP A 45 7.88 -21.02 -2.49
CA ASP A 45 9.33 -20.83 -2.61
C ASP A 45 9.66 -19.46 -3.23
N LYS A 46 8.87 -19.00 -4.20
CA LYS A 46 9.03 -17.67 -4.80
C LYS A 46 8.64 -16.52 -3.89
N VAL A 47 7.66 -16.73 -3.01
CA VAL A 47 7.30 -15.74 -1.98
C VAL A 47 8.42 -15.64 -0.95
N GLU A 48 8.95 -16.78 -0.50
CA GLU A 48 10.07 -16.83 0.43
C GLU A 48 11.34 -16.18 -0.15
N GLU A 49 11.66 -16.44 -1.43
CA GLU A 49 12.76 -15.77 -2.13
C GLU A 49 12.60 -14.23 -2.13
N ALA A 50 11.38 -13.74 -2.34
CA ALA A 50 11.10 -12.30 -2.33
C ALA A 50 11.22 -11.69 -0.92
N ILE A 51 10.81 -12.43 0.12
CA ILE A 51 10.98 -12.04 1.52
C ILE A 51 12.46 -11.90 1.86
N GLN A 52 13.25 -12.92 1.53
CA GLN A 52 14.70 -12.92 1.78
C GLN A 52 15.39 -11.77 1.06
N PHE A 53 15.07 -11.57 -0.23
CA PHE A 53 15.59 -10.43 -0.99
C PHE A 53 15.27 -9.10 -0.30
N ALA A 54 14.05 -8.90 0.19
CA ALA A 54 13.67 -7.67 0.87
C ALA A 54 14.44 -7.48 2.19
N GLN A 55 14.61 -8.55 2.99
CA GLN A 55 15.40 -8.51 4.23
C GLN A 55 16.88 -8.19 3.98
N GLU A 56 17.48 -8.79 2.95
CA GLU A 56 18.86 -8.57 2.56
C GLU A 56 19.12 -7.13 2.06
N ASN A 57 18.09 -6.46 1.55
CA ASN A 57 18.17 -5.12 0.97
C ASN A 57 17.53 -4.05 1.87
N GLU A 58 17.39 -4.31 3.17
CA GLU A 58 16.95 -3.29 4.13
C GLU A 58 17.97 -2.15 4.24
N SER A 59 17.49 -0.95 4.55
CA SER A 59 18.28 0.22 4.86
C SER A 59 19.18 0.01 6.08
N ASP A 60 20.47 0.23 5.87
CA ASP A 60 21.50 0.28 6.92
C ASP A 60 21.43 1.55 7.79
N ASN A 61 20.49 2.46 7.51
CA ASN A 61 20.31 3.65 8.31
C ASN A 61 19.95 3.30 9.76
N PRO A 62 20.37 4.10 10.75
CA PRO A 62 20.00 3.91 12.15
C PRO A 62 18.50 3.69 12.31
N ARG A 63 18.14 2.73 13.18
CA ARG A 63 16.74 2.49 13.55
C ARG A 63 16.17 3.67 14.32
N SER A 64 16.99 4.35 15.12
CA SER A 64 16.60 5.63 15.74
C SER A 64 16.36 6.67 14.65
N MET A 65 15.10 7.08 14.50
CA MET A 65 14.74 8.12 13.54
C MET A 65 15.32 9.48 13.94
N GLU A 66 15.62 9.68 15.23
CA GLU A 66 16.32 10.87 15.71
C GLU A 66 17.77 10.90 15.19
N GLU A 67 18.52 9.80 15.37
CA GLU A 67 19.89 9.70 14.87
C GLU A 67 19.94 9.81 13.34
N ASN A 68 19.01 9.15 12.66
CA ASN A 68 18.91 9.24 11.20
C ASN A 68 18.63 10.67 10.72
N HIS A 69 17.70 11.38 11.38
CA HIS A 69 17.35 12.77 11.05
C HIS A 69 18.56 13.70 11.20
N TYR A 70 19.26 13.65 12.33
CA TYR A 70 20.41 14.53 12.57
C TYR A 70 21.65 14.14 11.75
N GLY A 71 21.79 12.87 11.36
CA GLY A 71 22.82 12.43 10.43
C GLY A 71 22.61 12.92 8.99
N THR A 72 21.37 13.23 8.61
CA THR A 72 20.99 13.59 7.23
C THR A 72 20.60 15.07 7.12
N PHE A 73 19.48 15.46 7.71
CA PHE A 73 18.87 16.79 7.63
C PHE A 73 19.37 17.78 8.70
N GLY A 74 20.02 17.30 9.76
CA GLY A 74 20.49 18.15 10.87
C GLY A 74 21.48 19.25 10.49
N ARG A 75 22.02 19.24 9.26
CA ARG A 75 22.94 20.26 8.73
C ARG A 75 22.24 21.34 7.91
N GLU A 76 20.98 21.15 7.56
CA GLU A 76 20.22 22.10 6.75
C GLU A 76 19.63 23.21 7.63
N PRO A 77 19.44 24.43 7.09
CA PRO A 77 18.68 25.47 7.78
C PRO A 77 17.28 24.96 8.16
N LEU A 78 16.87 25.17 9.41
CA LEU A 78 15.60 24.64 9.96
C LEU A 78 15.53 23.11 10.01
N GLY A 79 16.68 22.42 10.09
CA GLY A 79 16.80 20.97 10.19
C GLY A 79 16.56 20.40 11.60
N ASP A 80 15.95 21.16 12.51
CA ASP A 80 15.63 20.69 13.86
C ASP A 80 14.43 19.74 13.87
N ALA A 81 14.40 18.84 14.85
CA ALA A 81 13.27 17.94 15.06
C ALA A 81 11.98 18.70 15.39
N ILE A 82 10.86 18.30 14.77
CA ILE A 82 9.53 18.80 15.11
C ILE A 82 8.71 17.64 15.68
N GLY A 83 8.54 17.65 17.00
CA GLY A 83 7.82 16.58 17.72
C GLY A 83 8.71 15.36 18.03
N PRO A 84 8.15 14.35 18.70
CA PRO A 84 8.91 13.17 19.11
C PRO A 84 9.19 12.23 17.95
N PHE A 85 10.40 11.68 17.91
CA PHE A 85 10.73 10.56 17.05
C PHE A 85 10.32 9.23 17.69
N LYS A 86 10.09 8.24 16.82
CA LYS A 86 9.97 6.83 17.19
C LYS A 86 11.04 6.06 16.44
N ASP A 87 11.47 4.94 16.98
CA ASP A 87 12.31 4.03 16.21
C ASP A 87 11.58 3.51 14.99
N ARG A 88 12.32 3.32 13.89
CA ARG A 88 11.85 2.67 12.68
C ARG A 88 11.53 1.21 13.01
N GLY A 89 10.26 0.83 12.86
CA GLY A 89 9.84 -0.57 13.00
C GLY A 89 10.43 -1.48 11.94
N ASP A 90 10.19 -2.78 12.08
CA ASP A 90 10.61 -3.78 11.10
C ASP A 90 9.96 -3.56 9.72
N GLN A 91 10.51 -4.20 8.70
CA GLN A 91 9.98 -4.10 7.34
C GLN A 91 8.50 -4.55 7.31
N THR A 92 7.64 -3.66 6.85
CA THR A 92 6.20 -3.94 6.78
C THR A 92 5.89 -4.84 5.60
N GLY A 93 5.02 -5.83 5.80
CA GLY A 93 4.58 -6.72 4.72
C GLY A 93 5.45 -7.97 4.54
N ILE A 94 6.41 -8.17 5.44
CA ILE A 94 7.14 -9.42 5.69
C ILE A 94 6.67 -9.96 7.04
#